data_AF-A0A377XMK7-F1
#
_entry.id   AF-A0A377XMK7-F1
#
_cell.length_a   1.000
_cell.length_b   1.000
_cell.length_c   1.000
_cell.angle_alpha   90.00
_cell.angle_beta   90.00
_cell.angle_gamma   90.00
#
_symmetry.space_group_name_H-M   'P 1'
#
loop_
_entity.id
_entity.type
_entity.pdbx_description
1 polymer ?
#
loop_
_entity_poly.entity_id
_entity_poly.type
_entity_poly.pdbx_seq_one_letter_code
_entity_poly.pdbx_strand_id
1 'polypeptide(L)'
;MKWLCTVGVAVSLVLQPALADELLGNHPLTPQARDAFVTDLLKKMTVDEKIGQLRLISVGPDNPKEAIREMIKNGQGGAIFNTVTRPDIRVMQDQVMQLSRLKIPLFFAYDVLHGQRTVFPISLGLASSFNLDAVKTVGRVSLMKLPMTG
;
A
#
# COMPACT_ATOMS: atom_id res chain seq x y z
N MET A 1 -26.51 -27.63 -31.18
CA MET A 1 -26.80 -26.40 -30.39
C MET A 1 -25.95 -26.24 -29.12
N LYS A 2 -25.32 -27.27 -28.55
CA LYS A 2 -24.46 -27.15 -27.35
C LYS A 2 -23.07 -26.52 -27.59
N TRP A 3 -22.54 -26.58 -28.81
CA TRP A 3 -21.19 -26.07 -29.14
C TRP A 3 -21.10 -24.54 -29.26
N LEU A 4 -22.21 -23.87 -29.57
CA LEU A 4 -22.24 -22.41 -29.68
C LEU A 4 -22.11 -21.73 -28.31
N CYS A 5 -22.63 -22.36 -27.24
CA CYS A 5 -22.51 -21.86 -25.88
C CYS A 5 -21.08 -22.01 -25.32
N THR A 6 -20.38 -23.11 -25.63
CA THR A 6 -19.00 -23.33 -25.17
C THR A 6 -17.99 -22.40 -25.84
N VAL A 7 -18.18 -22.07 -27.13
CA VAL A 7 -17.35 -21.08 -27.82
C VAL A 7 -17.59 -19.67 -27.28
N GLY A 8 -18.84 -19.30 -27.00
CA GLY A 8 -19.18 -18.00 -26.40
C GLY A 8 -18.56 -17.78 -25.02
N VAL A 9 -18.57 -18.81 -24.16
CA VAL A 9 -17.93 -18.75 -22.83
C VAL A 9 -16.41 -18.69 -22.96
N ALA A 10 -15.79 -19.45 -23.87
CA ALA A 10 -14.35 -19.40 -24.09
C ALA A 10 -13.87 -18.03 -24.60
N VAL A 11 -14.61 -17.40 -25.53
CA VAL A 11 -14.29 -16.04 -26.00
C VAL A 11 -14.44 -15.00 -24.89
N SER A 12 -15.44 -15.14 -24.01
CA SER A 12 -15.61 -14.23 -22.87
C SER A 12 -14.49 -14.33 -21.82
N LEU A 13 -13.91 -15.52 -21.61
CA LEU A 13 -12.77 -15.73 -20.70
C LEU A 13 -11.45 -15.21 -21.27
N VAL A 14 -11.29 -15.18 -22.59
CA VAL A 14 -10.06 -14.73 -23.27
C VAL A 14 -10.00 -13.20 -23.41
N LEU A 15 -11.14 -12.50 -23.37
CA LEU A 15 -11.17 -11.02 -23.38
C LEU A 15 -10.84 -10.37 -22.03
N GLN A 16 -10.93 -11.11 -20.93
CA GLN A 16 -10.70 -10.58 -19.58
C GLN A 16 -9.27 -10.08 -19.29
N PRO A 17 -8.18 -10.75 -19.72
CA PRO A 17 -6.82 -10.25 -19.46
C PRO A 17 -6.50 -8.95 -20.24
N ALA A 18 -7.04 -8.76 -21.44
CA ALA A 18 -6.79 -7.57 -22.25
C ALA A 18 -7.50 -6.31 -21.70
N LEU A 19 -8.71 -6.45 -21.14
CA LEU A 19 -9.40 -5.35 -20.47
C LEU A 19 -8.81 -5.02 -19.08
N ALA A 20 -8.20 -6.00 -18.41
CA ALA A 20 -7.56 -5.77 -17.11
C ALA A 20 -6.32 -4.88 -17.22
N ASP A 21 -5.58 -4.98 -18.33
CA ASP A 21 -4.40 -4.15 -18.62
C ASP A 21 -4.78 -2.69 -18.93
N GLU A 22 -5.97 -2.45 -19.52
CA GLU A 22 -6.51 -1.08 -19.68
C GLU A 22 -7.04 -0.47 -18.37
N LEU A 23 -7.65 -1.27 -17.49
CA LEU A 23 -8.25 -0.78 -16.23
C LEU A 23 -7.21 -0.32 -15.19
N LEU A 24 -5.98 -0.82 -15.29
CA LEU A 24 -4.84 -0.47 -14.43
C LEU A 24 -3.65 0.03 -15.25
N GLY A 25 -3.93 0.67 -16.39
CA GLY A 25 -2.91 1.06 -17.37
C GLY A 25 -1.69 1.72 -16.73
N ASN A 26 -0.50 1.33 -17.22
CA ASN A 26 0.80 1.84 -16.76
C ASN A 26 0.77 3.37 -16.67
N HIS A 27 0.58 3.90 -15.47
CA HIS A 27 0.57 5.33 -15.26
C HIS A 27 1.99 5.86 -15.51
N PRO A 28 2.20 6.80 -16.44
CA PRO A 28 3.53 7.31 -16.72
C PRO A 28 4.13 7.86 -15.43
N LEU A 29 5.30 7.36 -15.03
CA LEU A 29 6.01 7.80 -13.82
C LEU A 29 6.70 9.17 -14.02
N THR A 30 6.10 10.05 -14.83
CA THR A 30 6.58 11.42 -15.01
C THR A 30 5.93 12.32 -13.95
N PRO A 31 6.60 13.39 -13.49
CA PRO A 31 6.01 14.34 -12.55
C PRO A 31 4.68 14.92 -13.06
N GLN A 32 4.59 15.23 -14.35
CA GLN A 32 3.40 15.83 -14.95
C GLN A 32 2.20 14.88 -14.95
N ALA A 33 2.43 13.60 -15.30
CA ALA A 33 1.36 12.60 -15.28
C ALA A 33 0.87 12.33 -13.85
N ARG A 34 1.80 12.20 -12.90
CA ARG A 34 1.49 12.07 -11.46
C ARG A 34 0.64 13.24 -10.99
N ASP A 35 1.06 14.47 -11.28
CA ASP A 35 0.37 15.67 -10.79
C ASP A 35 -1.03 15.79 -11.40
N ALA A 36 -1.20 15.41 -12.67
CA ALA A 36 -2.50 15.35 -13.31
C ALA A 36 -3.42 14.31 -12.64
N PHE A 37 -2.91 13.10 -12.37
CA PHE A 37 -3.64 12.04 -11.69
C PHE A 37 -4.06 12.43 -10.27
N VAL A 38 -3.12 12.97 -9.48
CA VAL A 38 -3.40 13.41 -8.11
C VAL A 38 -4.41 14.56 -8.12
N THR A 39 -4.27 15.52 -9.04
CA THR A 39 -5.21 16.63 -9.18
C THR A 39 -6.63 16.14 -9.50
N ASP A 40 -6.77 15.18 -10.43
CA ASP A 40 -8.06 14.60 -10.77
C ASP A 40 -8.68 13.81 -9.59
N LEU A 41 -7.85 13.04 -8.88
CA LEU A 41 -8.28 12.32 -7.68
C LEU A 41 -8.76 13.29 -6.58
N LEU A 42 -8.02 14.36 -6.31
CA LEU A 42 -8.36 15.37 -5.30
C LEU A 42 -9.67 16.11 -5.62
N LYS A 43 -10.03 16.26 -6.90
CA LYS A 43 -11.33 16.83 -7.31
C LYS A 43 -12.50 15.92 -6.98
N LYS A 44 -12.28 14.61 -6.98
CA LYS A 44 -13.30 13.60 -6.65
C LYS A 44 -13.50 13.43 -5.15
N MET A 45 -12.59 13.94 -4.32
CA MET A 45 -12.62 13.79 -2.86
C MET A 45 -13.48 14.85 -2.17
N THR A 46 -14.20 14.43 -1.13
CA THR A 46 -14.80 15.34 -0.15
C THR A 46 -13.73 15.96 0.75
N VAL A 47 -14.08 16.99 1.52
CA VAL A 47 -13.18 17.57 2.52
C VAL A 47 -12.81 16.54 3.58
N ASP A 48 -13.77 15.74 4.06
CA ASP A 48 -13.53 14.72 5.08
C ASP A 48 -12.57 13.62 4.59
N GLU A 49 -12.68 13.19 3.33
CA GLU A 49 -11.74 12.23 2.75
C GLU A 49 -10.33 12.82 2.64
N LYS A 50 -10.20 14.12 2.34
CA LYS A 50 -8.89 14.81 2.31
C LYS A 50 -8.27 14.89 3.69
N ILE A 51 -9.07 15.22 4.71
CA ILE A 51 -8.63 15.20 6.11
C ILE A 51 -8.23 13.78 6.51
N GLY A 52 -9.00 12.77 6.08
CA GLY A 52 -8.71 11.36 6.31
C GLY A 52 -7.34 10.95 5.79
N GLN A 53 -6.94 11.41 4.60
CA GLN A 53 -5.60 11.13 4.04
C GLN A 53 -4.45 11.68 4.89
N LEU A 54 -4.69 12.67 5.77
CA LEU A 54 -3.69 13.24 6.67
C LEU A 54 -3.57 12.48 8.00
N ARG A 55 -4.41 11.46 8.25
CA ARG A 55 -4.39 10.69 9.50
C ARG A 55 -3.46 9.48 9.38
N LEU A 56 -2.50 9.41 10.30
CA LEU A 56 -1.62 8.26 10.57
C LEU A 56 -2.03 7.62 11.90
N ILE A 57 -2.36 6.33 11.91
CA ILE A 57 -2.89 5.64 13.10
C ILE A 57 -2.11 4.35 13.36
N SER A 58 -1.94 4.02 14.64
CA SER A 58 -1.42 2.72 15.07
C SER A 58 -2.56 1.85 15.60
N VAL A 59 -2.56 0.56 15.24
CA VAL A 59 -3.50 -0.42 15.80
C VAL A 59 -3.09 -0.71 17.24
N GLY A 60 -4.05 -0.66 18.17
CA GLY A 60 -3.79 -0.82 19.60
C GLY A 60 -5.06 -0.68 20.44
N PRO A 61 -4.96 -0.56 21.77
CA PRO A 61 -6.11 -0.42 22.67
C PRO A 61 -7.02 0.76 22.31
N ASP A 62 -6.43 1.91 21.97
CA ASP A 62 -7.17 3.12 21.59
C ASP A 62 -7.78 3.04 20.19
N ASN A 63 -7.26 2.13 19.35
CA ASN A 63 -7.69 1.95 17.96
C ASN A 63 -7.81 0.45 17.65
N PRO A 64 -8.86 -0.23 18.17
CA PRO A 64 -9.07 -1.65 17.92
C PRO A 64 -9.35 -1.92 16.44
N LYS A 65 -9.17 -3.17 15.99
CA LYS A 65 -9.32 -3.55 14.58
C LYS A 65 -10.68 -3.16 13.98
N GLU A 66 -11.76 -3.24 14.76
CA GLU A 66 -13.10 -2.84 14.30
C GLU A 66 -13.23 -1.32 14.09
N ALA A 67 -12.61 -0.51 14.95
CA ALA A 67 -12.58 0.94 14.79
C ALA A 67 -11.78 1.34 13.54
N ILE A 68 -10.68 0.64 13.26
CA ILE A 68 -9.90 0.82 12.03
C ILE A 68 -10.73 0.45 10.80
N ARG A 69 -11.50 -0.64 10.85
CA ARG A 69 -12.38 -1.05 9.75
C ARG A 69 -13.44 0.01 9.43
N GLU A 70 -14.11 0.55 10.45
CA GLU A 70 -15.10 1.62 10.25
C GLU A 70 -14.46 2.91 9.73
N MET A 71 -13.28 3.26 10.24
CA MET A 71 -12.50 4.39 9.72
C MET A 71 -12.17 4.21 8.23
N ILE A 72 -11.71 3.02 7.81
CA ILE A 72 -11.41 2.72 6.40
C ILE A 72 -12.65 2.89 5.53
N LYS A 73 -13.78 2.33 5.97
CA LYS A 73 -15.07 2.44 5.27
C LYS A 73 -15.49 3.90 5.07
N ASN A 74 -15.25 4.75 6.06
CA ASN A 74 -15.57 6.18 6.02
C ASN A 74 -14.51 7.04 5.31
N GLY A 75 -13.43 6.45 4.79
CA GLY A 75 -12.34 7.19 4.14
C GLY A 75 -11.52 8.06 5.09
N GLN A 76 -11.52 7.74 6.38
CA GLN A 76 -10.93 8.57 7.45
C GLN A 76 -9.52 8.15 7.86
N GLY A 77 -8.78 7.42 7.01
CA GLY A 77 -7.38 7.04 7.27
C GLY A 77 -6.55 7.01 6.00
N GLY A 78 -5.35 7.60 6.06
CA GLY A 78 -4.37 7.62 4.97
C GLY A 78 -3.22 6.65 5.18
N ALA A 79 -2.87 6.37 6.43
CA ALA A 79 -1.72 5.54 6.75
C ALA A 79 -1.83 4.78 8.07
N ILE A 80 -1.15 3.63 8.14
CA ILE A 80 -1.03 2.81 9.34
C ILE A 80 0.43 2.72 9.78
N PHE A 81 0.66 2.93 11.08
CA PHE A 81 1.95 2.74 11.72
C PHE A 81 1.96 1.45 12.55
N ASN A 82 3.13 0.84 12.71
CA ASN A 82 3.38 -0.29 13.61
C ASN A 82 2.69 -1.63 13.26
N THR A 83 2.06 -1.73 12.09
CA THR A 83 1.55 -3.01 11.56
C THR A 83 2.57 -3.61 10.60
N VAL A 84 3.22 -4.72 11.01
CA VAL A 84 4.46 -5.21 10.37
C VAL A 84 4.38 -6.64 9.80
N THR A 85 3.20 -7.27 9.85
CA THR A 85 3.01 -8.62 9.27
C THR A 85 2.32 -8.52 7.92
N ARG A 86 2.74 -9.34 6.95
CA ARG A 86 2.13 -9.36 5.61
C ARG A 86 0.64 -9.72 5.66
N PRO A 87 0.17 -10.71 6.47
CA PRO A 87 -1.25 -11.01 6.58
C PRO A 87 -2.09 -9.84 7.12
N ASP A 88 -1.64 -9.16 8.18
CA ASP A 88 -2.40 -8.04 8.75
C ASP A 88 -2.46 -6.85 7.78
N ILE A 89 -1.33 -6.51 7.13
CA ILE A 89 -1.26 -5.48 6.09
C ILE A 89 -2.22 -5.81 4.94
N ARG A 90 -2.21 -7.07 4.47
CA ARG A 90 -3.05 -7.50 3.35
C ARG A 90 -4.53 -7.36 3.67
N VAL A 91 -4.95 -7.80 4.86
CA VAL A 91 -6.35 -7.69 5.32
C VAL A 91 -6.81 -6.23 5.32
N MET A 92 -6.00 -5.30 5.83
CA MET A 92 -6.36 -3.88 5.84
C MET A 92 -6.44 -3.29 4.43
N GLN A 93 -5.51 -3.64 3.53
CA GLN A 93 -5.60 -3.20 2.13
C GLN A 93 -6.81 -3.76 1.41
N ASP A 94 -7.14 -5.04 1.65
CA ASP A 94 -8.35 -5.65 1.08
C ASP A 94 -9.61 -4.93 1.59
N GLN A 95 -9.65 -4.52 2.86
CA GLN A 95 -10.74 -3.71 3.41
C GLN A 95 -10.86 -2.35 2.72
N VAL A 96 -9.76 -1.67 2.41
CA VAL A 96 -9.79 -0.41 1.65
C VAL A 96 -10.42 -0.63 0.29
N MET A 97 -9.98 -1.67 -0.44
CA MET A 97 -10.48 -1.96 -1.78
C MET A 97 -11.98 -2.35 -1.77
N GLN A 98 -12.44 -3.01 -0.71
CA GLN A 98 -13.81 -3.48 -0.57
C GLN A 98 -14.79 -2.41 -0.06
N LEU A 99 -14.34 -1.55 0.86
CA LEU A 99 -15.23 -0.69 1.65
C LEU A 99 -15.13 0.79 1.29
N SER A 100 -13.96 1.27 0.86
CA SER A 100 -13.77 2.70 0.57
C SER A 100 -14.37 3.08 -0.78
N ARG A 101 -15.01 4.26 -0.83
CA ARG A 101 -15.61 4.82 -2.05
C ARG A 101 -14.60 5.00 -3.18
N LEU A 102 -13.47 5.65 -2.89
CA LEU A 102 -12.41 5.95 -3.87
C LEU A 102 -11.29 4.91 -3.90
N LYS A 103 -11.26 3.95 -2.96
CA LYS A 103 -10.26 2.87 -2.92
C LYS A 103 -8.81 3.37 -2.90
N ILE A 104 -8.57 4.53 -2.27
CA ILE A 104 -7.23 5.09 -2.11
C ILE A 104 -6.46 4.19 -1.12
N PRO A 105 -5.36 3.52 -1.53
CA PRO A 105 -4.65 2.56 -0.69
C PRO A 105 -3.99 3.22 0.52
N LEU A 106 -3.87 2.48 1.61
CA LEU A 106 -3.09 2.91 2.78
C LEU A 106 -1.59 2.73 2.49
N PHE A 107 -0.73 3.57 3.06
CA PHE A 107 0.68 3.20 3.21
C PHE A 107 0.97 2.75 4.65
N PHE A 108 1.96 1.88 4.79
CA PHE A 108 2.35 1.29 6.07
C PHE A 108 3.75 1.75 6.44
N ALA A 109 3.91 2.21 7.67
CA ALA A 109 5.15 2.73 8.20
C ALA A 109 5.54 2.01 9.51
N TYR A 110 6.85 1.94 9.76
CA TYR A 110 7.43 1.35 10.96
C TYR A 110 8.82 1.95 11.22
N ASP A 111 9.24 1.99 12.49
CA ASP A 111 10.58 2.41 12.88
C ASP A 111 11.62 1.35 12.50
N VAL A 112 12.20 1.49 11.33
CA VAL A 112 13.25 0.61 10.80
C VAL A 112 14.57 1.36 10.87
N LEU A 113 15.13 1.46 12.07
CA LEU A 113 16.27 2.34 12.36
C LEU A 113 17.62 1.72 12.03
N HIS A 114 17.86 0.49 12.48
CA HIS A 114 19.12 -0.24 12.28
C HIS A 114 18.85 -1.72 11.97
N GLY A 115 17.84 -1.96 11.15
CA GLY A 115 17.34 -3.31 10.87
C GLY A 115 15.85 -3.43 11.13
N GLN A 116 15.27 -4.53 10.64
CA GLN A 116 13.92 -4.96 11.00
C GLN A 116 14.02 -6.36 11.64
N ARG A 117 14.03 -7.42 10.83
CA ARG A 117 14.13 -8.81 11.32
C ARG A 117 15.56 -9.19 11.64
N THR A 118 16.48 -8.72 10.79
CA THR A 118 17.92 -8.76 11.04
C THR A 118 18.30 -7.43 11.66
N VAL A 119 18.80 -7.47 12.89
CA VAL A 119 19.18 -6.28 13.67
C VAL A 119 20.69 -6.08 13.56
N PHE A 120 21.10 -4.87 13.19
CA PHE A 120 22.49 -4.44 13.06
C PHE A 120 22.90 -3.62 14.29
N PRO A 121 24.20 -3.26 14.44
CA PRO A 121 24.60 -2.27 15.44
C PRO A 121 23.74 -1.02 15.35
N ILE A 122 23.48 -0.38 16.49
CA ILE A 122 22.76 0.90 16.53
C ILE A 122 23.44 1.93 15.64
N SER A 123 22.71 2.95 15.19
CA SER A 123 23.22 3.94 14.23
C SER A 123 24.55 4.59 14.65
N LEU A 124 24.77 4.80 15.95
CA LEU A 124 26.04 5.28 16.49
C LEU A 124 27.19 4.28 16.28
N GLY A 125 26.95 2.98 16.49
CA GLY A 125 27.93 1.93 16.24
C GLY A 125 28.20 1.73 14.75
N LEU A 126 27.18 1.87 13.89
CA LEU A 126 27.37 1.86 12.44
C LEU A 126 28.21 3.05 11.96
N ALA A 127 28.01 4.24 12.54
CA ALA A 127 28.83 5.41 12.23
C ALA A 127 30.31 5.19 12.56
N SER A 128 30.60 4.50 13.67
CA SER A 128 31.97 4.14 14.07
C SER A 128 32.66 3.14 13.14
N SER A 129 31.97 2.55 12.17
CA SER A 129 32.61 1.74 11.12
C SER A 129 33.39 2.58 10.11
N PHE A 130 33.06 3.88 9.98
CA PHE A 130 33.56 4.77 8.93
C PHE A 130 33.43 4.19 7.51
N ASN A 131 32.46 3.30 7.29
CA ASN A 131 32.28 2.56 6.05
C ASN A 131 30.88 2.83 5.46
N LEU A 132 30.83 3.69 4.44
CA LEU A 132 29.58 4.06 3.77
C LEU A 132 28.92 2.88 3.03
N ASP A 133 29.71 1.95 2.49
CA ASP A 133 29.18 0.76 1.81
C ASP A 133 28.51 -0.21 2.81
N ALA A 134 29.05 -0.31 4.02
CA ALA A 134 28.42 -1.06 5.10
C ALA A 134 27.08 -0.43 5.50
N VAL A 135 27.03 0.90 5.68
CA VAL A 135 25.79 1.64 5.99
C VAL A 135 24.75 1.46 4.88
N LYS A 136 25.15 1.58 3.61
CA LYS A 136 24.27 1.36 2.45
C LYS A 136 23.74 -0.08 2.41
N THR A 137 24.60 -1.05 2.73
CA THR A 137 24.21 -2.47 2.79
C THR A 137 23.19 -2.71 3.90
N VAL A 138 23.38 -2.13 5.07
CA VAL A 138 22.41 -2.20 6.18
C VAL A 138 21.05 -1.65 5.75
N GLY A 139 21.01 -0.47 5.11
CA GLY A 139 19.77 0.13 4.62
C GLY A 139 19.06 -0.78 3.60
N ARG A 140 19.80 -1.33 2.64
CA ARG A 140 19.27 -2.25 1.63
C ARG A 140 18.71 -3.54 2.25
N VAL A 141 19.44 -4.17 3.18
CA VAL A 141 18.99 -5.40 3.83
C VAL A 141 17.77 -5.13 4.72
N SER A 142 17.73 -3.99 5.41
CA SER A 142 16.58 -3.58 6.22
C SER A 142 15.31 -3.46 5.37
N LEU A 143 15.41 -2.83 4.20
CA LEU A 143 14.32 -2.71 3.23
C LEU A 143 13.83 -4.09 2.73
N MET A 144 14.75 -4.97 2.35
CA MET A 144 14.43 -6.33 1.87
C MET A 144 13.72 -7.21 2.90
N LYS A 145 13.82 -6.88 4.19
CA LYS A 145 13.14 -7.61 5.26
C LYS A 145 11.74 -7.08 5.54
N LEU A 146 11.30 -6.00 4.89
CA LEU A 146 9.95 -5.48 5.04
C LEU A 146 8.90 -6.39 4.39
N PRO A 147 7.75 -6.61 5.05
CA PRO A 147 6.69 -7.49 4.55
C PRO A 147 6.10 -7.04 3.21
N MET A 148 6.24 -5.76 2.84
CA MET A 148 5.72 -5.18 1.59
C MET A 148 6.63 -5.41 0.37
N THR A 149 7.80 -6.02 0.56
CA THR A 149 8.79 -6.25 -0.50
C THR A 149 8.81 -7.71 -1.02
N GLY A 150 7.78 -8.51 -0.69
CA GLY A 150 7.62 -9.90 -1.14
C GLY A 150 6.18 -10.37 -1.29
#